data_AF-A0AAP5IGH7-F1
#
_entry.id   AF-A0AAP5IGH7-F1
#
_cell.length_a   1.000
_cell.length_b   1.000
_cell.length_c   1.000
_cell.angle_alpha   90.00
_cell.angle_beta   90.00
_cell.angle_gamma   90.00
#
_symmetry.space_group_name_H-M   'P 1'
#
loop_
_entity.id
_entity.type
_entity.pdbx_description
1 polymer ?
#
loop_
_entity_poly.entity_id
_entity_poly.type
_entity_poly.pdbx_seq_one_letter_code
_entity_poly.pdbx_strand_id
1 'polypeptide(L)'
;MALSPYEENILTFVYVIKNQPELFTVETGTELLELLEKLPDDVEKISNEIALWCENHPQILGSILEVPVEDLNSVRGPNGTKPSLTGQETKSIIGNEVRQNITEKHSPPKTDKDK
;
A
#
# COMPACT_ATOMS: atom_id res chain seq x y z
N MET A 1 19.06 13.30 -2.83
CA MET A 1 17.74 13.94 -2.60
C MET A 1 16.99 13.10 -1.57
N ALA A 2 16.36 13.70 -0.55
CA ALA A 2 15.47 12.99 0.38
C ALA A 2 14.18 12.59 -0.35
N LEU A 3 13.44 11.58 0.14
CA LEU A 3 12.08 11.34 -0.34
C LEU A 3 11.22 12.55 0.02
N SER A 4 10.23 12.87 -0.83
CA SER A 4 9.19 13.82 -0.42
C SER A 4 8.29 13.17 0.66
N PRO A 5 7.65 13.98 1.53
CA PRO A 5 6.70 13.47 2.50
C PRO A 5 5.57 12.65 1.83
N TYR A 6 5.19 13.02 0.61
CA TYR A 6 4.19 12.30 -0.17
C TYR A 6 4.65 10.88 -0.53
N GLU A 7 5.88 10.74 -1.02
CA GLU A 7 6.46 9.42 -1.29
C GLU A 7 6.63 8.58 -0.02
N GLU A 8 7.04 9.19 1.10
CA GLU A 8 7.15 8.48 2.38
C GLU A 8 5.81 7.95 2.87
N ASN A 9 4.74 8.74 2.76
CA ASN A 9 3.38 8.31 3.08
C ASN A 9 2.94 7.14 2.19
N ILE A 10 3.21 7.19 0.88
CA ILE A 10 2.89 6.11 -0.06
C ILE A 10 3.65 4.84 0.30
N LEU A 11 4.94 4.93 0.55
CA LEU A 11 5.76 3.75 0.89
C LEU A 11 5.32 3.12 2.23
N THR A 12 4.96 3.96 3.21
CA THR A 12 4.41 3.49 4.49
C THR A 12 3.08 2.78 4.28
N PHE A 13 2.21 3.34 3.44
CA PHE A 13 0.94 2.71 3.11
C PHE A 13 1.12 1.35 2.42
N VAL A 14 2.00 1.28 1.42
CA VAL A 14 2.36 0.03 0.74
C VAL A 14 2.94 -0.98 1.72
N TYR A 15 3.76 -0.55 2.67
CA TYR A 15 4.29 -1.42 3.71
C TYR A 15 3.17 -2.02 4.56
N VAL A 16 2.18 -1.24 4.98
CA VAL A 16 1.03 -1.74 5.75
C VAL A 16 0.21 -2.74 4.92
N ILE A 17 -0.01 -2.48 3.63
CA ILE A 17 -0.68 -3.44 2.73
C ILE A 17 0.05 -4.78 2.71
N LYS A 18 1.39 -4.77 2.65
CA LYS A 18 2.21 -5.98 2.59
C LYS A 18 2.26 -6.77 3.89
N ASN A 19 2.39 -6.06 5.02
CA ASN A 19 2.67 -6.67 6.31
C ASN A 19 1.40 -6.94 7.13
N GLN A 20 0.31 -6.25 6.84
CA GLN A 20 -0.98 -6.41 7.52
C GLN A 20 -2.11 -6.60 6.50
N PRO A 21 -2.02 -7.62 5.62
CA PRO A 21 -3.00 -7.84 4.57
C PRO A 21 -4.41 -8.08 5.14
N GLU A 22 -4.55 -8.55 6.38
CA GLU A 22 -5.81 -8.74 7.10
C GLU A 22 -6.70 -7.49 7.11
N LEU A 23 -6.09 -6.29 7.16
CA LEU A 23 -6.80 -5.00 7.20
C LEU A 23 -7.49 -4.67 5.87
N PHE A 24 -6.99 -5.23 4.77
CA PHE A 24 -7.52 -5.02 3.41
C PHE A 24 -8.43 -6.20 3.06
N THR A 25 -9.70 -6.09 3.45
CA THR A 25 -10.75 -7.04 3.04
C THR A 25 -11.14 -6.81 1.58
N VAL A 26 -11.99 -7.67 1.02
CA VAL A 26 -12.52 -7.50 -0.35
C VAL A 26 -13.22 -6.15 -0.51
N GLU A 27 -14.02 -5.75 0.47
CA GLU A 27 -14.78 -4.49 0.46
C GLU A 27 -13.82 -3.29 0.49
N THR A 28 -12.99 -3.21 1.53
CA THR A 28 -12.00 -2.13 1.70
C THR A 28 -11.01 -2.06 0.54
N GLY A 29 -10.59 -3.21 0.01
CA GLY A 29 -9.70 -3.25 -1.13
C GLY A 29 -10.37 -2.84 -2.44
N THR A 30 -11.66 -3.11 -2.63
CA THR A 30 -12.42 -2.63 -3.79
C THR A 30 -12.60 -1.13 -3.74
N GLU A 31 -12.98 -0.57 -2.58
CA GLU A 31 -13.10 0.87 -2.36
C GLU A 31 -11.78 1.60 -2.67
N LEU A 32 -10.65 1.06 -2.20
CA LEU A 32 -9.34 1.62 -2.46
C LEU A 32 -8.97 1.57 -3.95
N LEU A 33 -9.29 0.49 -4.66
CA LEU A 33 -9.07 0.39 -6.11
C LEU A 33 -9.91 1.42 -6.88
N GLU A 34 -11.18 1.58 -6.53
CA GLU A 34 -12.06 2.59 -7.14
C GLU A 34 -11.59 4.03 -6.85
N LEU A 35 -11.02 4.28 -5.66
CA LEU A 35 -10.39 5.55 -5.33
C LEU A 35 -9.21 5.80 -6.27
N LEU A 36 -8.27 4.85 -6.39
CA LEU A 36 -7.09 5.00 -7.25
C LEU A 36 -7.43 5.25 -8.72
N GLU A 37 -8.49 4.64 -9.25
CA GLU A 37 -8.92 4.85 -10.64
C GLU A 37 -9.38 6.29 -10.92
N LYS A 38 -9.94 6.98 -9.92
CA LYS A 38 -10.48 8.35 -10.05
C LYS A 38 -9.41 9.44 -9.91
N LEU A 39 -8.25 9.10 -9.35
CA LEU A 39 -7.20 10.06 -9.05
C LEU A 39 -6.37 10.41 -10.29
N PRO A 40 -5.72 11.58 -10.36
CA PRO A 40 -4.71 11.85 -11.38
C PRO A 40 -3.43 11.04 -11.12
N ASP A 41 -2.57 10.90 -12.13
CA ASP A 41 -1.25 10.26 -12.00
C ASP A 41 -0.24 11.24 -11.36
N ASP A 42 -0.55 11.69 -10.15
CA ASP A 42 0.24 12.65 -9.38
C ASP A 42 0.45 12.15 -7.95
N VAL A 43 1.72 12.03 -7.53
CA VAL A 43 2.09 11.41 -6.24
C VAL A 43 1.54 12.19 -5.05
N GLU A 44 1.57 13.51 -5.10
CA GLU A 44 1.07 14.37 -4.04
C GLU A 44 -0.45 14.21 -3.88
N LYS A 45 -1.19 14.25 -4.99
CA LYS A 45 -2.64 14.02 -4.99
C LYS A 45 -2.99 12.62 -4.50
N ILE A 46 -2.27 11.60 -4.96
CA ILE A 46 -2.52 10.23 -4.52
C ILE A 46 -2.24 10.08 -3.02
N SER A 47 -1.13 10.63 -2.53
CA SER A 47 -0.77 10.60 -1.12
C SER A 47 -1.81 11.26 -0.23
N ASN A 48 -2.26 12.46 -0.60
CA ASN A 48 -3.27 13.21 0.16
C ASN A 48 -4.62 12.48 0.20
N GLU A 49 -5.07 11.96 -0.93
CA GLU A 49 -6.37 11.28 -1.01
C GLU A 49 -6.37 9.92 -0.29
N ILE A 50 -5.24 9.21 -0.29
CA ILE A 50 -5.06 8.02 0.55
C ILE A 50 -5.07 8.38 2.02
N ALA A 51 -4.40 9.47 2.42
CA ALA A 51 -4.41 9.92 3.81
C ALA A 51 -5.83 10.24 4.28
N LEU A 52 -6.60 10.97 3.46
CA LEU A 52 -8.02 11.27 3.72
C LEU A 52 -8.87 10.00 3.77
N TRP A 53 -8.63 9.06 2.87
CA TRP A 53 -9.33 7.77 2.90
C TRP A 53 -9.05 7.02 4.21
N CYS A 54 -7.80 6.98 4.67
CA CYS A 54 -7.41 6.33 5.93
C CYS A 54 -8.12 6.92 7.16
N GLU A 55 -8.52 8.20 7.14
CA GLU A 55 -9.32 8.78 8.23
C GLU A 55 -10.65 8.05 8.46
N ASN A 56 -11.22 7.46 7.40
CA ASN A 56 -12.43 6.65 7.47
C ASN A 56 -12.15 5.18 7.83
N HIS A 57 -10.89 4.76 7.87
CA HIS A 57 -10.46 3.39 8.17
C HIS A 57 -9.46 3.41 9.35
N PRO A 58 -9.93 3.64 10.59
CA PRO A 58 -9.08 3.90 11.75
C PRO A 58 -8.10 2.76 12.07
N GLN A 59 -8.45 1.50 11.75
CA GLN A 59 -7.55 0.36 11.91
C GLN A 59 -6.33 0.42 10.96
N ILE A 60 -6.54 0.90 9.74
CA ILE A 60 -5.46 1.09 8.75
C ILE A 60 -4.63 2.30 9.15
N LEU A 61 -5.29 3.40 9.55
CA LEU A 61 -4.60 4.61 10.02
C LEU A 61 -3.72 4.31 11.25
N GLY A 62 -4.24 3.59 12.25
CA GLY A 62 -3.47 3.17 13.41
C GLY A 62 -2.22 2.38 13.01
N SER A 63 -2.37 1.44 12.09
CA SER A 63 -1.27 0.61 11.59
C SER A 63 -0.20 1.43 10.86
N ILE A 64 -0.59 2.45 10.10
CA ILE A 64 0.34 3.40 9.45
C ILE A 64 1.13 4.19 10.49
N LEU A 65 0.46 4.67 11.54
CA LEU A 65 1.08 5.48 12.60
C LEU A 65 2.01 4.65 13.50
N GLU A 66 1.80 3.34 13.57
CA GLU A 66 2.63 2.41 14.33
C GLU A 66 3.86 1.91 13.56
N VAL A 67 3.98 2.19 12.25
CA VAL A 67 5.14 1.74 11.46
C VAL A 67 6.43 2.41 11.98
N PRO A 68 7.42 1.63 12.46
CA PRO A 68 8.71 2.18 12.84
C PRO A 68 9.44 2.77 11.63
N VAL A 69 10.02 3.96 11.81
CA VAL A 69 10.84 4.62 10.76
C VAL A 69 12.01 3.75 10.27
N GLU A 70 12.43 2.79 11.07
CA GLU A 70 13.49 1.82 10.78
C GLU A 70 13.05 0.80 9.73
N ASP A 71 11.79 0.36 9.77
CA ASP A 71 11.23 -0.62 8.84
C ASP A 71 10.99 -0.03 7.44
N LEU A 72 10.76 1.28 7.36
CA LEU A 72 10.72 2.00 6.10
C LEU A 72 12.07 1.99 5.37
N ASN A 73 13.19 1.72 6.07
CA ASN A 73 14.48 1.56 5.41
C ASN A 73 14.59 0.29 4.57
N SER A 74 13.80 -0.76 4.88
CA SER A 74 13.77 -1.97 4.05
C SER A 74 13.04 -1.76 2.72
N VAL A 75 12.20 -0.74 2.63
CA VAL A 75 11.50 -0.33 1.40
C VAL A 75 12.39 0.57 0.53
N ARG A 76 13.45 1.14 1.12
CA ARG A 76 14.46 1.92 0.40
C ARG A 76 15.40 0.94 -0.32
N GLY A 77 15.41 0.98 -1.65
CA GLY A 77 16.17 0.04 -2.47
C GLY A 77 17.67 -0.05 -2.10
N PRO A 78 18.35 -1.15 -2.50
CA PRO A 78 19.78 -1.32 -2.22
C PRO A 78 20.56 -0.11 -2.77
N ASN A 79 21.56 0.34 -2.01
CA ASN A 79 22.36 1.55 -2.25
C ASN A 79 21.70 2.92 -1.95
N GLY A 80 20.50 2.97 -1.36
CA GLY A 80 19.86 4.26 -1.04
C GLY A 80 19.43 5.05 -2.27
N THR A 81 19.45 4.40 -3.45
CA THR A 81 18.92 4.93 -4.70
C THR A 81 17.40 4.88 -4.61
N LYS A 82 16.82 6.06 -4.42
CA LYS A 82 15.39 6.28 -4.22
C LYS A 82 14.72 6.20 -5.59
N PRO A 83 13.79 5.26 -5.83
CA PRO A 83 12.92 5.42 -6.97
C PRO A 83 12.08 6.66 -6.69
N SER A 84 12.30 7.73 -7.45
CA SER A 84 11.29 8.77 -7.55
C SER A 84 10.07 8.09 -8.14
N LEU A 85 9.04 7.89 -7.31
CA LEU A 85 7.83 7.25 -7.76
C LEU A 85 7.10 8.23 -8.69
N THR A 86 6.69 7.76 -9.86
CA THR A 86 5.68 8.49 -10.64
C THR A 86 4.29 8.19 -10.08
N GLY A 87 3.30 9.05 -10.37
CA GLY A 87 1.93 8.78 -9.93
C GLY A 87 1.36 7.49 -10.52
N GLN A 88 1.73 7.16 -11.77
CA GLN A 88 1.35 5.91 -12.42
C GLN A 88 1.96 4.68 -11.71
N GLU A 89 3.24 4.74 -11.35
CA GLU A 89 3.90 3.67 -10.59
C GLU A 89 3.26 3.51 -9.21
N THR A 90 2.96 4.63 -8.53
CA THR A 90 2.30 4.64 -7.23
C THR A 90 0.97 3.89 -7.26
N LYS A 91 0.08 4.25 -8.19
CA LYS A 91 -1.19 3.55 -8.38
C LYS A 91 -1.02 2.07 -8.70
N SER A 92 -0.04 1.75 -9.56
CA SER A 92 0.21 0.37 -9.99
C SER A 92 0.70 -0.49 -8.83
N ILE A 93 1.60 0.03 -7.99
CA ILE A 93 2.10 -0.68 -6.80
C ILE A 93 0.93 -0.93 -5.86
N ILE A 94 0.23 0.11 -5.42
CA ILE A 94 -0.87 -0.05 -4.44
C ILE A 94 -1.94 -0.99 -4.98
N GLY A 95 -2.38 -0.78 -6.23
CA GLY A 95 -3.42 -1.60 -6.83
C GLY A 95 -3.03 -3.07 -6.95
N ASN A 96 -1.76 -3.37 -7.28
CA ASN A 96 -1.28 -4.74 -7.37
C ASN A 96 -1.21 -5.42 -6.00
N GLU A 97 -0.70 -4.75 -4.97
CA GLU A 97 -0.61 -5.31 -3.62
C GLU A 97 -1.99 -5.59 -3.03
N VAL A 98 -2.94 -4.66 -3.20
CA VAL A 98 -4.32 -4.84 -2.76
C VAL A 98 -5.00 -6.01 -3.49
N ARG A 99 -4.85 -6.10 -4.82
CA ARG A 99 -5.41 -7.22 -5.59
C ARG A 99 -4.83 -8.57 -5.19
N GLN A 100 -3.53 -8.63 -4.90
CA GLN A 100 -2.89 -9.84 -4.39
C GLN A 100 -3.50 -10.24 -3.04
N ASN A 101 -3.62 -9.31 -2.09
CA ASN A 101 -4.19 -9.59 -0.78
C ASN A 101 -5.64 -10.09 -0.84
N ILE A 102 -6.48 -9.51 -1.71
CA ILE A 102 -7.86 -9.96 -1.93
C ILE A 102 -7.86 -11.37 -2.51
N THR A 103 -7.01 -11.65 -3.50
CA THR A 103 -7.00 -12.93 -4.23
C THR A 103 -6.40 -14.07 -3.40
N GLU A 104 -5.35 -13.81 -2.62
CA GLU A 104 -4.71 -14.81 -1.78
C GLU A 104 -5.59 -15.23 -0.60
N LYS A 105 -6.35 -14.31 -0.01
CA LYS A 105 -7.37 -14.66 1.01
C LYS A 105 -8.49 -15.55 0.47
N HIS A 106 -8.75 -15.52 -0.83
CA HIS A 106 -9.76 -16.34 -1.50
C HIS A 106 -9.22 -17.64 -2.11
N SER A 107 -7.90 -17.87 -2.07
CA SER A 107 -7.34 -19.15 -2.48
C SER A 107 -7.52 -20.17 -1.36
N PRO A 108 -8.19 -21.32 -1.60
CA PRO A 108 -8.21 -22.39 -0.60
C PRO A 108 -6.75 -22.79 -0.31
N PRO A 109 -6.40 -23.14 0.95
CA PRO A 109 -5.06 -23.60 1.26
C PRO A 109 -4.77 -24.74 0.29
N LYS A 110 -3.67 -24.63 -0.47
CA LYS A 110 -3.14 -25.75 -1.23
C LYS A 110 -2.93 -26.86 -0.21
N THR A 111 -3.87 -27.78 -0.15
CA THR A 111 -3.70 -29.01 0.60
C THR A 111 -2.66 -29.74 -0.21
N ASP A 112 -1.41 -29.65 0.24
CA ASP A 112 -0.35 -30.55 -0.16
C ASP A 112 -0.83 -31.95 0.23
N LYS A 113 -1.52 -32.60 -0.71
CA LYS A 113 -1.80 -34.02 -0.64
C LYS A 113 -0.57 -34.72 -1.18
N ASP A 114 0.31 -35.04 -0.26
CA ASP A 114 1.05 -36.29 -0.24
C ASP A 114 0.21 -37.40 -0.89
N LYS A 115 0.66 -37.91 -2.05
CA LYS A 115 0.70 -39.34 -2.39
C LYS A 115 1.43 -39.63 -3.70
#